data_AF-A0A6P7GY66-F1
#
_entry.id   AF-A0A6P7GY66-F1
#
_cell.length_a   1.000
_cell.length_b   1.000
_cell.length_c   1.000
_cell.angle_alpha   90.00
_cell.angle_beta   90.00
_cell.angle_gamma   90.00
#
_symmetry.space_group_name_H-M   'P 1'
#
loop_
_entity.id
_entity.type
_entity.pdbx_description
1 polymer ?
#
loop_
_entity_poly.entity_id
_entity_poly.type
_entity_poly.pdbx_seq_one_letter_code
_entity_poly.pdbx_strand_id
1 'polypeptide(L)'
;MKQKYTNKHAKKPKSFLTIVYETYKDFAENTSIHGLKYTVKPDIGTPERIFWALIFFGGLISAIYMTFLFWERYVSNPTRATIKTYYAPTSSIPFPAVSICNVNTILETKLQVFIDSL
;
A
#
# COMPACT_ATOMS: atom_id res chain seq x y z
N MET A 1 -28.80 -63.52 -4.55
CA MET A 1 -28.05 -62.61 -3.66
C MET A 1 -28.04 -61.21 -4.29
N LYS A 2 -28.73 -60.22 -3.71
CA LYS A 2 -28.65 -58.80 -4.14
C LYS A 2 -28.12 -57.98 -2.97
N GLN A 3 -26.86 -57.56 -3.05
CA GLN A 3 -26.18 -56.71 -2.08
C GLN A 3 -26.82 -55.31 -2.09
N LYS A 4 -27.47 -54.90 -1.00
CA LYS A 4 -27.89 -53.50 -0.78
C LYS A 4 -26.65 -52.66 -0.49
N TYR A 5 -26.13 -51.98 -1.50
CA TYR A 5 -25.15 -50.90 -1.32
C TYR A 5 -25.89 -49.69 -0.74
N THR A 6 -25.90 -49.56 0.60
CA THR A 6 -26.51 -48.42 1.29
C THR A 6 -25.55 -47.23 1.19
N ASN A 7 -25.93 -46.24 0.39
CA ASN A 7 -25.18 -44.98 0.25
C ASN A 7 -25.45 -44.10 1.48
N LYS A 8 -24.72 -44.35 2.57
CA LYS A 8 -24.85 -43.66 3.87
C LYS A 8 -24.23 -42.25 3.91
N HIS A 9 -23.76 -41.72 2.78
CA HIS A 9 -23.01 -40.44 2.70
C HIS A 9 -23.60 -39.43 1.70
N ALA A 10 -24.92 -39.43 1.49
CA ALA A 10 -25.56 -38.28 0.83
C ALA A 10 -25.52 -37.06 1.77
N LYS A 11 -24.48 -36.23 1.69
CA LYS A 11 -24.41 -34.94 2.39
C LYS A 11 -25.59 -34.09 1.91
N LYS A 12 -26.49 -33.71 2.83
CA LYS A 12 -27.58 -32.78 2.52
C LYS A 12 -27.00 -31.47 1.95
N PRO A 13 -27.64 -30.84 0.96
CA PRO A 13 -27.16 -29.57 0.42
C PRO A 13 -27.06 -28.56 1.57
N LYS A 14 -25.88 -27.94 1.72
CA LYS A 14 -25.69 -26.90 2.73
C LYS A 14 -26.57 -25.70 2.37
N SER A 15 -27.23 -25.13 3.38
CA SER A 15 -27.93 -23.86 3.21
C SER A 15 -26.93 -22.75 2.86
N PHE A 16 -27.34 -21.79 2.03
CA PHE A 16 -26.50 -20.64 1.65
C PHE A 16 -25.95 -19.91 2.89
N LEU A 17 -26.75 -19.76 3.96
CA LEU A 17 -26.30 -19.13 5.20
C LEU A 17 -25.16 -19.89 5.88
N THR A 18 -25.19 -21.22 5.83
CA THR A 18 -24.10 -22.05 6.38
C THR A 18 -22.82 -21.83 5.58
N ILE A 19 -22.93 -21.71 4.25
CA ILE A 19 -21.78 -21.43 3.39
C ILE A 19 -21.20 -20.05 3.73
N VAL A 20 -22.04 -19.01 3.78
CA VAL A 20 -21.60 -17.65 4.11
C VAL A 20 -20.95 -17.59 5.48
N TYR A 21 -21.52 -18.25 6.49
CA TYR A 21 -20.95 -18.28 7.84
C TYR A 21 -19.62 -19.02 7.90
N GLU A 22 -19.51 -20.19 7.25
CA GLU A 22 -18.25 -20.94 7.17
C GLU A 22 -17.16 -20.12 6.48
N THR A 23 -17.47 -19.46 5.36
CA THR A 23 -16.54 -18.58 4.65
C THR A 23 -16.15 -17.37 5.50
N TYR A 24 -17.10 -16.72 6.16
CA TYR A 24 -16.81 -15.58 7.04
C TYR A 24 -15.91 -15.99 8.20
N LYS A 25 -16.17 -17.15 8.81
CA LYS A 25 -15.37 -17.67 9.91
C LYS A 25 -13.93 -17.91 9.46
N ASP A 26 -13.73 -18.59 8.34
CA ASP A 26 -12.41 -18.86 7.78
C ASP A 26 -11.65 -17.56 7.45
N PHE A 27 -12.35 -16.57 6.87
CA PHE A 27 -11.78 -15.25 6.62
C PHE A 27 -11.38 -14.53 7.91
N ALA A 28 -12.25 -14.50 8.91
CA ALA A 28 -12.01 -13.81 10.18
C ALA A 28 -10.88 -14.45 11.00
N GLU A 29 -10.65 -15.75 10.87
CA GLU A 29 -9.55 -16.46 11.54
C GLU A 29 -8.19 -16.25 10.88
N ASN A 30 -8.15 -16.03 9.56
CA ASN A 30 -6.92 -15.95 8.76
C ASN A 30 -6.51 -14.54 8.30
N THR A 31 -7.36 -13.53 8.52
CA THR A 31 -7.05 -12.14 8.15
C THR A 31 -6.05 -11.48 9.11
N SER A 32 -5.33 -10.46 8.63
CA SER A 32 -4.48 -9.58 9.44
C SER A 32 -5.28 -8.51 10.21
N ILE A 33 -6.60 -8.40 9.97
CA ILE A 33 -7.49 -7.47 10.67
C ILE A 33 -7.71 -7.95 12.10
N HIS A 34 -6.96 -7.37 13.04
CA HIS A 34 -6.87 -7.82 14.43
C HIS A 34 -8.24 -7.93 15.13
N GLY A 35 -9.20 -7.05 14.85
CA GLY A 35 -10.52 -7.06 15.49
C GLY A 35 -11.46 -8.18 15.02
N LEU A 36 -11.30 -8.66 13.79
CA LEU A 36 -12.29 -9.55 13.17
C LEU A 36 -12.26 -10.96 13.77
N LYS A 37 -11.08 -11.44 14.16
CA LYS A 37 -10.90 -12.75 14.81
C LYS A 37 -11.74 -12.89 16.08
N TYR A 38 -11.91 -11.80 16.84
CA TYR A 38 -12.68 -11.80 18.09
C TYR A 38 -14.19 -11.94 17.88
N THR A 39 -14.69 -11.74 16.65
CA THR A 39 -16.13 -11.90 16.33
C THR A 39 -16.55 -13.37 16.19
N VAL A 40 -15.60 -14.25 15.84
CA VAL A 40 -15.85 -15.68 15.59
C VAL A 40 -15.21 -16.60 16.62
N LYS A 41 -14.35 -16.08 17.51
CA LYS A 41 -13.65 -16.87 18.52
C LYS A 41 -14.66 -17.53 19.50
N PRO A 42 -14.57 -18.86 19.72
CA PRO A 42 -15.54 -19.58 20.53
C PRO A 42 -15.54 -19.14 22.00
N ASP A 43 -14.37 -18.77 22.55
CA ASP A 43 -14.18 -18.47 23.97
C ASP A 43 -14.68 -17.08 24.41
N ILE A 44 -15.25 -16.31 23.49
CA ILE A 44 -15.67 -14.92 23.69
C ILE A 44 -17.19 -14.85 23.80
N GLY A 45 -17.68 -14.14 24.81
CA GLY A 45 -19.10 -13.93 25.05
C GLY A 45 -19.76 -13.03 23.99
N THR A 46 -21.07 -13.18 23.79
CA THR A 46 -21.86 -12.37 22.86
C THR A 46 -21.65 -10.85 22.97
N PRO A 47 -21.60 -10.21 24.17
CA PRO A 47 -21.41 -8.76 24.24
C PRO A 47 -20.05 -8.30 23.72
N GLU A 48 -18.98 -9.05 24.00
CA GLU A 48 -17.64 -8.75 23.51
C GLU A 48 -17.55 -8.90 21.99
N ARG A 49 -18.22 -9.91 21.41
CA ARG A 49 -18.30 -10.06 19.94
C ARG A 49 -18.98 -8.85 19.29
N ILE A 50 -20.07 -8.37 19.89
CA ILE A 50 -20.79 -7.18 19.41
C ILE A 50 -19.87 -5.95 19.49
N PHE A 51 -19.15 -5.78 20.60
CA PHE A 51 -18.20 -4.68 20.76
C PHE A 51 -17.14 -4.66 19.65
N TRP A 52 -16.52 -5.81 19.36
CA TRP A 52 -15.53 -5.91 18.28
C TRP A 52 -16.13 -5.68 16.89
N ALA A 53 -17.36 -6.16 16.65
CA ALA A 53 -18.08 -5.88 15.41
C ALA A 53 -18.35 -4.37 15.25
N LEU A 54 -18.80 -3.69 16.30
CA LEU A 54 -19.06 -2.26 16.28
C LEU A 54 -17.79 -1.45 16.00
N ILE A 55 -16.66 -1.81 16.62
CA ILE A 55 -15.37 -1.17 16.33
C ILE A 55 -15.00 -1.33 14.86
N PHE A 56 -15.11 -2.55 14.34
CA PHE A 56 -14.77 -2.83 12.94
C PHE A 56 -15.64 -2.02 11.97
N PHE A 57 -16.97 -2.05 12.14
CA PHE A 57 -17.88 -1.30 11.28
C PHE A 57 -17.73 0.21 11.44
N GLY A 58 -17.51 0.70 12.67
CA GLY A 58 -17.22 2.12 12.92
C GLY A 58 -15.95 2.59 12.21
N GLY A 59 -14.89 1.79 12.26
CA GLY A 59 -13.65 2.05 11.53
C GLY A 59 -13.85 2.03 10.02
N LEU A 60 -14.61 1.07 9.49
CA LEU A 60 -14.92 0.96 8.07
C LEU A 60 -15.71 2.18 7.55
N ILE A 61 -16.76 2.59 8.28
CA ILE A 61 -17.57 3.77 7.94
C ILE A 61 -16.70 5.03 7.96
N SER A 62 -15.88 5.19 9.00
CA SER A 62 -14.99 6.35 9.14
C SER A 62 -13.95 6.40 8.02
N ALA A 63 -13.39 5.25 7.64
CA ALA A 63 -12.44 5.16 6.53
C ALA A 63 -13.10 5.55 5.21
N ILE A 64 -14.29 5.03 4.91
CA ILE A 64 -15.07 5.40 3.71
C ILE A 64 -15.34 6.91 3.69
N TYR A 65 -15.79 7.48 4.81
CA TYR A 65 -16.04 8.91 4.95
C TYR A 65 -14.78 9.75 4.69
N MET A 66 -13.65 9.38 5.30
CA MET A 66 -12.36 10.04 5.08
C MET A 66 -11.89 9.92 3.63
N THR A 67 -12.08 8.76 2.99
CA THR A 67 -11.75 8.58 1.57
C THR A 67 -12.55 9.54 0.70
N PHE A 68 -13.85 9.70 0.93
CA PHE A 68 -14.66 10.69 0.20
C PHE A 68 -14.17 12.12 0.43
N LEU A 69 -13.89 12.49 1.68
CA LEU A 69 -13.37 13.81 2.02
C LEU A 69 -12.03 14.09 1.32
N PHE A 70 -11.11 13.12 1.30
CA PHE A 70 -9.84 13.24 0.61
C PHE A 70 -10.00 13.27 -0.90
N TRP A 71 -10.93 12.50 -1.44
CA TRP A 71 -11.25 12.52 -2.86
C TRP A 71 -11.76 13.88 -3.29
N GLU A 72 -12.74 14.44 -2.57
CA GLU A 72 -13.23 15.80 -2.82
C GLU A 72 -12.12 16.84 -2.69
N ARG A 73 -11.27 16.71 -1.67
CA ARG A 73 -10.12 17.61 -1.49
C ARG A 73 -9.14 17.51 -2.66
N TYR A 74 -8.86 16.30 -3.14
CA TYR A 74 -7.96 16.06 -4.26
C TYR A 74 -8.49 16.67 -5.57
N VAL A 75 -9.78 16.47 -5.85
CA VAL A 75 -10.44 17.02 -7.03
C VAL A 75 -10.57 18.56 -6.95
N SER A 76 -10.86 19.10 -5.76
CA SER A 76 -10.99 20.55 -5.55
C SER A 76 -9.66 21.30 -5.44
N ASN A 77 -8.58 20.62 -5.04
CA ASN A 77 -7.25 21.20 -4.90
C ASN A 77 -6.24 20.43 -5.78
N PRO A 78 -6.34 20.54 -7.12
CA PRO A 78 -5.33 19.95 -7.99
C PRO A 78 -3.96 20.49 -7.57
N THR A 79 -2.99 19.59 -7.35
CA THR A 79 -1.61 19.98 -6.99
C THR A 79 -1.04 20.83 -8.11
N ARG A 80 -1.12 22.15 -7.93
CA ARG A 80 -0.74 23.12 -8.95
C ARG A 80 0.78 23.20 -8.99
N ALA A 81 1.40 22.43 -9.88
CA ALA A 81 2.80 22.61 -10.23
C ALA A 81 2.96 24.01 -10.86
N THR A 82 3.25 25.00 -10.04
CA THR A 82 3.49 26.35 -10.52
C THR A 82 4.92 26.41 -10.99
N ILE A 83 5.14 26.36 -12.30
CA ILE A 83 6.42 26.71 -12.90
C ILE A 83 6.61 28.20 -12.64
N LYS A 84 7.33 28.55 -11.57
CA LYS A 84 7.78 29.92 -11.38
C LYS A 84 8.83 30.19 -12.45
N THR A 85 8.46 30.90 -13.50
CA THR A 85 9.44 31.54 -14.39
C THR A 85 10.23 32.52 -13.54
N TYR A 86 11.47 32.18 -13.21
CA TYR A 86 12.34 33.00 -12.39
C TYR A 86 12.77 34.25 -13.18
N TYR A 87 11.95 35.31 -13.17
CA TYR A 87 12.32 36.64 -13.65
C TYR A 87 13.14 37.39 -12.59
N ALA A 88 14.12 36.74 -11.98
CA ALA A 88 15.09 37.46 -11.18
C ALA A 88 15.89 38.37 -12.14
N PRO A 89 16.05 39.68 -11.84
CA PRO A 89 16.96 40.53 -12.59
C PRO A 89 18.32 39.84 -12.67
N THR A 90 18.95 39.83 -13.84
CA THR A 90 20.26 39.21 -14.06
C THR A 90 21.33 39.73 -13.10
N SER A 91 21.13 40.93 -12.54
CA SER A 91 21.97 41.53 -11.49
C SER A 91 21.84 40.91 -10.09
N SER A 92 20.76 40.18 -9.81
CA SER A 92 20.48 39.55 -8.52
C SER A 92 20.77 38.04 -8.47
N ILE A 93 21.14 37.44 -9.61
CA ILE A 93 21.43 36.02 -9.72
C ILE A 93 22.94 35.84 -9.48
N PRO A 94 23.36 35.00 -8.52
CA PRO A 94 24.78 34.72 -8.33
C PRO A 94 25.36 34.08 -9.59
N PHE A 95 26.53 34.53 -10.00
CA PHE A 95 27.23 33.94 -11.13
C PHE A 95 27.47 32.44 -10.85
N PRO A 96 27.14 31.53 -11.77
CA PRO A 96 27.29 30.10 -11.54
C PRO A 96 28.77 29.73 -11.44
N ALA A 97 29.05 28.61 -10.78
CA ALA A 97 30.38 28.02 -10.86
C ALA A 97 30.65 27.60 -12.31
N VAL A 98 31.74 28.11 -12.89
CA VAL A 98 32.21 27.73 -14.23
C VAL A 98 33.44 26.85 -14.07
N SER A 99 33.34 25.61 -14.51
CA SER A 99 34.46 24.68 -14.58
C SER A 99 34.92 24.57 -16.03
N ILE A 100 36.15 24.99 -16.30
CA ILE A 100 36.79 24.87 -17.62
C ILE A 100 37.82 23.76 -17.53
N CYS A 101 37.64 22.73 -18.34
CA CYS A 101 38.60 21.65 -18.51
C CYS A 101 39.22 21.76 -19.91
N ASN A 102 40.51 21.48 -20.02
CA ASN A 102 41.12 21.26 -21.33
C ASN A 102 40.50 20.01 -21.96
N VAL A 103 40.15 20.07 -23.25
CA VAL A 103 39.71 18.89 -24.02
C VAL A 103 40.84 17.87 -24.10
N ASN A 104 42.08 18.35 -24.12
CA ASN A 104 43.23 17.49 -24.00
C ASN A 104 43.35 17.00 -22.54
N THR A 105 43.17 15.70 -22.36
CA THR A 105 43.23 15.01 -21.07
C THR A 105 44.65 14.87 -20.53
N ILE A 106 45.67 14.94 -21.40
CA ILE A 106 47.06 14.69 -21.03
C ILE A 106 47.98 15.74 -21.63
N LEU A 107 48.83 16.36 -20.81
CA LEU A 107 49.86 17.25 -21.30
C LEU A 107 51.08 16.45 -21.76
N GLU A 108 51.29 16.33 -23.07
CA GLU A 108 52.38 15.55 -23.70
C GLU A 108 53.77 15.85 -23.09
N THR A 109 54.09 17.12 -22.84
CA THR A 109 55.37 17.49 -22.23
C THR A 109 55.52 16.95 -20.79
N LYS A 110 54.42 16.86 -20.03
CA LYS A 110 54.44 16.27 -18.69
C LYS A 110 54.44 14.74 -18.75
N LEU A 111 53.80 14.16 -19.76
CA LEU A 111 53.83 12.72 -20.00
C LEU A 111 55.26 12.25 -20.32
N GLN A 112 55.98 12.96 -21.19
CA GLN A 112 57.37 12.62 -21.55
C GLN A 112 58.31 12.70 -20.35
N VAL A 113 58.24 13.78 -19.55
CA VAL A 113 59.05 13.91 -18.34
C VAL A 113 58.75 12.79 -17.33
N PHE A 114 57.49 12.37 -17.22
CA PHE A 114 57.12 11.23 -16.37
C PHE A 114 57.70 9.91 -16.91
N ILE A 115 57.60 9.65 -18.22
CA ILE A 115 58.16 8.45 -18.87
C ILE A 115 59.68 8.39 -18.73
N ASP A 116 60.39 9.50 -18.91
CA ASP A 116 61.86 9.57 -18.81
C ASP A 116 62.36 9.43 -17.35
N SER A 117 61.48 9.62 -16.37
CA SER A 117 61.76 9.46 -14.95
C SER A 117 61.47 8.06 -14.40
N LEU A 118 60.87 7.19 -15.23
CA LEU A 118 60.66 5.76 -14.94
C LEU A 118 61.87 4.94 -15.38
#